data_AF-A0A1K1SVL5-F1
#
_entry.id   AF-A0A1K1SVL5-F1
#
_cell.length_a   1.000
_cell.length_b   1.000
_cell.length_c   1.000
_cell.angle_alpha   90.00
_cell.angle_beta   90.00
_cell.angle_gamma   90.00
#
_symmetry.space_group_name_H-M   'P 1'
#
loop_
_entity.id
_entity.type
_entity.pdbx_description
1 polymer ?
#
loop_
_entity_poly.entity_id
_entity_poly.type
_entity_poly.pdbx_seq_one_letter_code
_entity_poly.pdbx_strand_id
1 'polypeptide(L)'
;MALLTAEFATEQALASLRQAVTGGLITEIAQWAALATEAVMEAARLVDVPGESAASCTTIRDSVISCLDAMTTAVEADDADGVVTRGELVGDAVANFAVFLKELGT
;
A
#
# COMPACT_ATOMS: atom_id res chain seq x y z
N MET A 1 -20.01 5.83 -0.31
CA MET A 1 -19.36 6.86 -1.15
C MET A 1 -17.91 7.05 -0.74
N ALA A 2 -17.60 7.33 0.54
CA ALA A 2 -16.22 7.47 1.02
C ALA A 2 -15.33 6.22 0.81
N LEU A 3 -15.86 5.01 1.06
CA LEU A 3 -15.11 3.76 0.85
C LEU A 3 -14.68 3.59 -0.62
N LEU A 4 -15.62 3.73 -1.56
CA LEU A 4 -15.33 3.67 -3.01
C LEU A 4 -14.29 4.72 -3.44
N THR A 5 -14.29 5.90 -2.83
CA THR A 5 -13.26 6.92 -3.08
C THR A 5 -11.88 6.48 -2.60
N ALA A 6 -11.78 5.88 -1.41
CA ALA A 6 -10.53 5.37 -0.88
C ALA A 6 -10.00 4.17 -1.69
N GLU A 7 -10.89 3.26 -2.11
CA GLU A 7 -10.55 2.15 -3.00
C GLU A 7 -10.02 2.65 -4.35
N PHE A 8 -10.71 3.59 -4.98
CA PHE A 8 -10.27 4.20 -6.23
C PHE A 8 -8.92 4.91 -6.10
N ALA A 9 -8.73 5.67 -5.01
CA ALA A 9 -7.45 6.32 -4.72
C ALA A 9 -6.32 5.30 -4.54
N THR A 10 -6.61 4.16 -3.89
CA THR A 10 -5.65 3.06 -3.72
C THR A 10 -5.25 2.47 -5.07
N GLU A 11 -6.23 2.17 -5.93
CA GLU A 11 -5.97 1.63 -7.28
C GLU A 11 -5.17 2.60 -8.15
N GLN A 12 -5.51 3.89 -8.11
CA GLN A 12 -4.79 4.92 -8.84
C GLN A 12 -3.35 5.06 -8.35
N ALA A 13 -3.13 5.09 -7.03
CA ALA A 13 -1.79 5.19 -6.45
C ALA A 13 -0.94 3.95 -6.76
N LEU A 14 -1.52 2.74 -6.75
CA LEU A 14 -0.85 1.51 -7.17
C LEU A 14 -0.44 1.55 -8.64
N ALA A 15 -1.31 2.05 -9.52
CA ALA A 15 -0.99 2.20 -10.94
C ALA A 15 0.18 3.17 -11.16
N SER A 16 0.16 4.32 -10.49
CA SER A 16 1.24 5.30 -10.56
C SER A 16 2.55 4.79 -9.92
N LEU A 17 2.47 4.06 -8.81
CA LEU A 17 3.62 3.41 -8.20
C LEU A 17 4.31 2.44 -9.17
N ARG A 18 3.54 1.58 -9.85
CA ARG A 18 4.09 0.63 -10.85
C ARG A 18 4.76 1.35 -12.02
N GLN A 19 4.21 2.47 -12.46
CA GLN A 19 4.83 3.30 -13.49
C GLN A 19 6.14 3.91 -13.00
N ALA A 20 6.17 4.44 -11.77
CA ALA A 20 7.36 5.02 -11.16
C ALA A 20 8.47 3.97 -10.96
N VAL A 21 8.12 2.76 -10.49
CA VAL A 21 9.03 1.60 -10.38
C VAL A 21 9.62 1.24 -11.74
N THR A 22 8.77 1.09 -12.76
CA THR A 22 9.21 0.76 -14.12
C THR A 22 10.15 1.83 -14.69
N GLY A 23 9.93 3.10 -14.34
CA GLY A 23 10.76 4.22 -14.74
C GLY A 23 11.99 4.47 -13.87
N GLY A 24 12.18 3.73 -12.76
CA GLY A 24 13.26 3.98 -11.79
C GLY A 24 13.18 5.36 -11.12
N LEU A 25 11.97 5.92 -10.99
CA LEU A 25 11.76 7.29 -10.50
C LEU A 25 11.71 7.31 -8.97
N ILE A 26 12.87 7.23 -8.32
CA ILE A 26 13.02 7.03 -6.86
C ILE A 26 12.11 7.94 -6.01
N THR A 27 12.09 9.24 -6.28
CA THR A 27 11.24 10.20 -5.55
C THR A 27 9.75 9.91 -5.73
N GLU A 28 9.33 9.55 -6.95
CA GLU A 28 7.94 9.23 -7.25
C GLU A 28 7.54 7.88 -6.65
N ILE A 29 8.44 6.89 -6.62
CA ILE A 29 8.21 5.59 -5.97
C ILE A 29 7.86 5.81 -4.49
N ALA A 30 8.69 6.58 -3.78
CA ALA A 30 8.45 6.86 -2.36
C ALA A 30 7.12 7.59 -2.14
N GLN A 31 6.82 8.60 -2.96
CA GLN A 31 5.58 9.36 -2.89
C GLN A 31 4.35 8.47 -3.14
N TRP A 32 4.35 7.69 -4.22
CA TRP A 32 3.21 6.86 -4.60
C TRP A 32 3.01 5.68 -3.64
N ALA A 33 4.09 5.11 -3.09
CA ALA A 33 4.02 4.08 -2.06
C ALA A 33 3.38 4.60 -0.75
N ALA A 34 3.74 5.81 -0.33
CA ALA A 34 3.11 6.45 0.82
C ALA A 34 1.62 6.71 0.56
N LEU A 35 1.27 7.30 -0.60
CA LEU A 35 -0.12 7.58 -0.96
C LEU A 35 -0.98 6.30 -1.08
N ALA A 36 -0.44 5.23 -1.67
CA ALA A 36 -1.12 3.95 -1.77
C ALA A 36 -1.38 3.34 -0.39
N THR A 37 -0.41 3.45 0.52
CA THR A 37 -0.54 3.00 1.90
C THR A 37 -1.60 3.82 2.66
N GLU A 38 -1.56 5.14 2.58
CA GLU A 38 -2.56 6.00 3.21
C GLU A 38 -3.98 5.70 2.71
N ALA A 39 -4.15 5.55 1.39
CA ALA A 39 -5.44 5.26 0.79
C ALA A 39 -6.01 3.91 1.24
N VAL A 40 -5.19 2.86 1.30
CA VAL A 40 -5.67 1.54 1.76
C VAL A 40 -5.96 1.51 3.25
N MET A 41 -5.23 2.28 4.05
CA MET A 41 -5.51 2.43 5.49
C MET A 41 -6.84 3.17 5.73
N GLU A 42 -7.15 4.18 4.92
CA GLU A 42 -8.45 4.84 4.97
C GLU A 42 -9.58 3.89 4.53
N ALA A 43 -9.38 3.09 3.48
CA ALA A 43 -10.33 2.06 3.10
C ALA A 43 -10.56 1.06 4.25
N ALA A 44 -9.49 0.59 4.89
CA ALA A 44 -9.57 -0.32 6.04
C ALA A 44 -10.31 0.28 7.25
N ARG A 45 -10.24 1.61 7.43
CA ARG A 45 -10.96 2.34 8.49
C ARG A 45 -12.46 2.43 8.20
N LEU A 46 -12.84 2.43 6.93
CA LEU A 46 -14.22 2.60 6.46
C LEU A 46 -14.97 1.27 6.29
N VAL A 47 -14.24 0.15 6.16
CA VAL A 47 -14.81 -1.21 6.10
C VAL A 47 -15.16 -1.70 7.50
N ASP A 48 -16.32 -2.34 7.64
CA ASP A 48 -16.67 -3.07 8.86
C ASP A 48 -15.97 -4.43 8.82
N VAL A 49 -15.05 -4.68 9.75
CA VAL A 49 -14.22 -5.89 9.78
C VAL A 49 -14.84 -6.89 10.75
N PRO A 50 -15.32 -8.05 10.27
CA PRO A 50 -15.84 -9.11 11.13
C PRO A 50 -14.79 -9.57 12.15
N GLY A 51 -15.24 -9.94 13.35
CA GLY A 51 -14.34 -10.33 14.44
C GLY A 51 -13.43 -11.52 14.08
N GLU A 52 -13.93 -12.46 13.28
CA GLU A 52 -13.17 -13.59 12.76
C GLU A 52 -12.03 -13.20 11.80
N SER A 53 -12.17 -12.04 11.14
CA SER A 53 -11.21 -11.52 10.17
C SER A 53 -10.27 -10.47 10.77
N ALA A 54 -10.49 -10.04 12.01
CA ALA A 54 -9.73 -8.98 12.67
C ALA A 54 -8.22 -9.31 12.77
N ALA A 55 -7.87 -10.55 13.12
CA ALA A 55 -6.48 -10.98 13.23
C ALA A 55 -5.75 -10.95 11.86
N SER A 56 -6.43 -11.39 10.80
CA SER A 56 -5.90 -11.32 9.43
C SER A 56 -5.76 -9.88 8.96
N CYS A 57 -6.74 -9.02 9.26
CA CYS A 57 -6.70 -7.59 8.94
C CYS A 57 -5.49 -6.90 9.60
N THR A 58 -5.25 -7.15 10.89
CA THR A 58 -4.07 -6.64 11.60
C THR A 58 -2.77 -7.16 10.98
N THR A 59 -2.68 -8.46 10.70
CA THR A 59 -1.45 -9.07 10.14
C THR A 59 -1.11 -8.48 8.77
N ILE A 60 -2.12 -8.32 7.90
CA ILE A 60 -1.93 -7.74 6.56
C ILE A 60 -1.57 -6.25 6.67
N ARG A 61 -2.21 -5.51 7.58
CA ARG A 61 -1.89 -4.11 7.88
C ARG A 61 -0.43 -3.94 8.32
N ASP A 62 0.02 -4.75 9.27
CA ASP A 62 1.38 -4.71 9.79
C ASP A 62 2.40 -5.03 8.69
N SER A 63 2.06 -5.94 7.77
CA SER A 63 2.88 -6.22 6.59
C SER A 63 3.04 -5.00 5.69
N VAL A 64 1.97 -4.24 5.42
CA VAL A 64 2.04 -3.01 4.61
C VAL A 64 2.96 -1.98 5.26
N ILE A 65 2.80 -1.77 6.58
CA ILE A 65 3.61 -0.82 7.36
C ILE A 65 5.08 -1.26 7.33
N SER A 66 5.36 -2.54 7.56
CA SER A 66 6.73 -3.07 7.54
C SER A 66 7.41 -2.90 6.17
N CYS A 67 6.67 -3.06 5.06
CA CYS A 67 7.20 -2.81 3.73
C CYS A 67 7.51 -1.32 3.51
N LEU A 68 6.62 -0.43 3.95
CA LEU A 68 6.80 1.02 3.82
C LEU A 68 7.99 1.51 4.65
N ASP A 69 8.15 1.03 5.89
CA ASP A 69 9.27 1.36 6.77
C ASP A 69 10.61 0.92 6.17
N ALA A 70 10.66 -0.31 5.64
CA ALA A 70 11.85 -0.82 4.97
C ALA A 70 12.22 0.04 3.74
N MET A 71 11.22 0.45 2.95
CA MET A 71 11.44 1.32 1.79
C MET A 71 11.94 2.70 2.23
N THR A 72 11.35 3.26 3.29
CA THR A 72 11.75 4.56 3.85
C THR A 72 13.20 4.52 4.33
N THR A 73 13.60 3.41 4.97
CA THR A 73 15.01 3.18 5.35
C THR A 73 15.94 3.18 4.12
N ALA A 74 15.50 2.62 2.98
CA ALA A 74 16.28 2.65 1.74
C ALA A 74 16.37 4.07 1.15
N VAL A 75 15.30 4.87 1.25
CA VAL A 75 15.30 6.29 0.85
C VAL A 75 16.29 7.08 1.72
N GLU A 76 16.26 6.88 3.04
CA GLU A 76 17.18 7.54 3.99
C GLU A 76 18.65 7.16 3.76
N ALA A 77 18.88 5.93 3.28
CA ALA A 77 20.21 5.42 2.95
C ALA A 77 20.72 5.79 1.55
N ASP A 78 19.93 6.53 0.75
CA ASP A 78 20.20 6.82 -0.67
C ASP A 78 20.41 5.54 -1.52
N ASP A 79 19.75 4.45 -1.14
CA ASP A 79 19.81 3.13 -1.79
C ASP A 79 18.74 3.04 -2.89
N ALA A 80 19.05 3.58 -4.08
CA ALA A 80 18.12 3.63 -5.21
C ALA A 80 17.57 2.25 -5.61
N ASP A 81 18.45 1.24 -5.74
CA ASP A 81 18.04 -0.13 -6.07
C ASP A 81 17.14 -0.72 -4.97
N GLY A 82 17.47 -0.41 -3.72
CA GLY A 82 16.67 -0.75 -2.57
C GLY A 82 15.30 -0.09 -2.56
N VAL A 83 15.16 1.15 -3.03
CA VAL A 83 13.87 1.85 -3.15
C VAL A 83 13.02 1.21 -4.24
N VAL A 84 13.59 0.85 -5.40
CA VAL A 84 12.83 0.17 -6.47
C VAL A 84 12.31 -1.17 -5.98
N THR A 85 13.20 -2.01 -5.44
CA THR A 85 12.85 -3.36 -4.96
C THR A 85 11.80 -3.31 -3.86
N ARG A 86 11.94 -2.36 -2.91
CA ARG A 86 10.99 -2.24 -1.81
C ARG A 86 9.70 -1.53 -2.21
N GLY A 87 9.73 -0.65 -3.21
CA GLY A 87 8.54 -0.04 -3.81
C GLY A 87 7.62 -1.07 -4.44
N GLU A 88 8.17 -2.09 -5.11
CA GLU A 88 7.40 -3.25 -5.60
C GLU A 88 6.72 -3.99 -4.44
N LEU A 89 7.47 -4.29 -3.38
CA LEU A 89 6.94 -4.98 -2.19
C LEU A 89 5.81 -4.19 -1.50
N VAL A 90 5.95 -2.87 -1.38
CA VAL A 90 4.87 -2.01 -0.87
C VAL A 90 3.64 -2.11 -1.77
N GLY A 91 3.82 -2.02 -3.08
CA GLY A 91 2.73 -2.15 -4.06
C GLY A 91 1.98 -3.47 -3.93
N ASP A 92 2.70 -4.59 -3.78
CA ASP A 92 2.11 -5.91 -3.61
C ASP A 92 1.39 -6.06 -2.27
N ALA A 93 1.99 -5.56 -1.18
CA ALA A 93 1.35 -5.58 0.14
C ALA A 93 0.06 -4.77 0.17
N VAL A 94 0.07 -3.57 -0.42
CA VAL A 94 -1.12 -2.71 -0.53
C VAL A 94 -2.19 -3.34 -1.41
N ALA A 95 -1.81 -3.93 -2.56
CA ALA A 95 -2.75 -4.63 -3.43
C ALA A 95 -3.40 -5.83 -2.73
N ASN A 96 -2.62 -6.63 -2.00
CA ASN A 96 -3.13 -7.73 -1.21
C ASN A 96 -4.12 -7.26 -0.13
N PHE A 97 -3.80 -6.17 0.56
CA PHE A 97 -4.71 -5.61 1.56
C PHE A 97 -6.01 -5.08 0.94
N ALA A 98 -5.92 -4.39 -0.19
CA ALA A 98 -7.10 -3.90 -0.91
C ALA A 98 -8.02 -5.04 -1.37
N VAL A 99 -7.46 -6.17 -1.85
CA VAL A 99 -8.24 -7.37 -2.20
C VAL A 99 -8.95 -7.94 -0.97
N PHE A 100 -8.22 -8.11 0.14
CA PHE A 100 -8.80 -8.58 1.39
C PHE A 100 -9.97 -7.69 1.87
N LEU A 101 -9.82 -6.37 1.82
CA LEU A 101 -10.87 -5.43 2.21
C LEU A 101 -12.11 -5.52 1.30
N LYS A 102 -11.91 -5.73 0.00
CA LYS A 102 -13.02 -5.93 -0.95
C LYS A 102 -13.80 -7.20 -0.65
N GLU A 103 -13.12 -8.28 -0.27
CA GLU A 103 -13.76 -9.54 0.12
C GLU A 103 -14.61 -9.41 1.39
N LEU A 104 -14.27 -8.49 2.29
CA LEU A 104 -15.07 -8.20 3.50
C LEU A 104 -16.31 -7.35 3.22
N GLY A 105 -16.29 -6.55 2.14
CA GLY A 105 -17.39 -5.65 1.77
C GLY A 105 -18.48 -6.28 0.89
N THR A 106 -18.29 -7.53 0.45
CA THR A 106 -19.23 -8.34 -0.34
C THR A 106 -20.05 -9.30 0.51
#